data_AF-A0A0A2KMD8-F1
#
_entry.id   AF-A0A0A2KMD8-F1
#
_cell.length_a   1.000
_cell.length_b   1.000
_cell.length_c   1.000
_cell.angle_alpha   90.00
_cell.angle_beta   90.00
_cell.angle_gamma   90.00
#
_symmetry.space_group_name_H-M   'P 1'
#
loop_
_entity.id
_entity.type
_entity.pdbx_description
1 polymer ?
#
loop_
_entity_poly.entity_id
_entity_poly.type
_entity_poly.pdbx_seq_one_letter_code
_entity_poly.pdbx_strand_id
1 'polypeptide(L)'
;MEPAQVQLARPLVPLLRNGGTTHPSVHNDRVALGYMGHWVSFVQDVMTLFQSTPMNHQVPINNEFENYVVGSELGLSGRFVRNLCDPVMQALMPLPEMSSVRFADIQALTLSGRIVPDVAFGLVVNPESSASLDGISMVGEFKTPWTVTIHEMQINCPNPNPRLETLIGQVASQMRMACVKYAFLTTYNFTVFIKRASDLSYLLSQPFGYDCQGPSLREMFVGFCLLSMSDPNYHESSANTAIKLRGIPGLRVSERLYTLRSQELPPPGTPQTITPTSVAVECGTTMPVIVNCVEKMSLPDNQDKAVWLADINGVRRVLKCWVPDLDALFDNEAAVYDRLETAHLSGNYLFPKCIARGQIVCSSLFPAGYAVIMEYREGKPLCDIWHILNAAERAHVEKECLKAIHALRAISIRLDDPGMHNVLYARESRAVTLLDFEVAAPLTPNTFIPTSYEMNKIFKSGSLSTGEHGG
;
A
#
# COMPACT_ATOMS: atom_id res chain seq x y z
N MET A 1 30.69 6.26 29.38
CA MET A 1 30.21 4.87 29.49
C MET A 1 29.14 4.84 30.56
N GLU A 2 28.16 3.96 30.42
CA GLU A 2 27.10 3.73 31.40
C GLU A 2 26.59 2.28 31.34
N PRO A 3 25.84 1.79 32.35
CA PRO A 3 25.27 0.44 32.28
C PRO A 3 24.30 0.29 31.10
N ALA A 4 24.39 -0.83 30.36
CA ALA A 4 23.53 -1.11 29.22
C ALA A 4 22.03 -0.99 29.55
N GLN A 5 21.62 -1.50 30.72
CA GLN A 5 20.24 -1.39 31.21
C GLN A 5 19.75 0.05 31.34
N VAL A 6 20.61 0.98 31.78
CA VAL A 6 20.25 2.40 31.92
C VAL A 6 20.05 3.04 30.55
N GLN A 7 20.92 2.75 29.58
CA GLN A 7 20.79 3.22 28.20
C GLN A 7 19.54 2.67 27.51
N LEU A 8 19.20 1.41 27.77
CA LEU A 8 18.02 0.74 27.21
C LEU A 8 16.73 1.26 27.83
N ALA A 9 16.65 1.48 29.14
CA ALA A 9 15.43 1.94 29.82
C ALA A 9 14.96 3.35 29.41
N ARG A 10 15.78 4.14 28.70
CA ARG A 10 15.42 5.49 28.26
C ARG A 10 14.44 5.48 27.07
N PRO A 11 13.48 6.42 27.02
CA PRO A 11 12.62 6.60 25.86
C PRO A 11 13.41 7.08 24.64
N LEU A 12 12.80 6.98 23.46
CA LEU A 12 13.39 7.60 22.27
C LEU A 12 13.24 9.14 22.34
N VAL A 13 14.15 9.84 21.67
CA VAL A 13 14.08 11.30 21.56
C VAL A 13 12.92 11.69 20.62
N PRO A 14 12.07 12.67 20.96
CA PRO A 14 11.03 13.13 20.05
C PRO A 14 11.60 13.65 18.73
N LEU A 15 10.92 13.39 17.61
CA LEU A 15 11.34 13.93 16.32
C LEU A 15 11.01 15.41 16.19
N LEU A 16 11.96 16.19 15.67
CA LEU A 16 11.68 17.51 15.14
C LEU A 16 11.17 17.38 13.71
N ARG A 17 10.05 18.02 13.39
CA ARG A 17 9.41 17.96 12.07
C ARG A 17 9.16 19.37 11.53
N ASN A 18 9.44 19.56 10.24
CA ASN A 18 8.97 20.71 9.48
C ASN A 18 8.58 20.26 8.06
N GLY A 19 7.32 20.49 7.67
CA GLY A 19 6.78 19.97 6.41
C GLY A 19 6.62 18.44 6.43
N GLY A 20 6.81 17.81 5.26
CA GLY A 20 6.76 16.36 5.11
C GLY A 20 6.33 15.91 3.73
N THR A 21 6.74 14.70 3.33
CA THR A 21 6.17 14.01 2.16
C THR A 21 4.64 13.94 2.27
N THR A 22 3.96 14.13 1.16
CA THR A 22 2.49 14.20 1.12
C THR A 22 1.83 12.87 0.79
N HIS A 23 2.60 11.90 0.32
CA HIS A 23 2.11 10.58 -0.08
C HIS A 23 2.88 9.51 0.72
N PRO A 24 2.16 8.56 1.35
CA PRO A 24 2.79 7.37 1.92
C PRO A 24 3.43 6.54 0.80
N SER A 25 4.53 5.86 1.09
CA SER A 25 4.93 4.70 0.28
C SER A 25 3.86 3.61 0.45
N VAL A 26 3.22 3.19 -0.64
CA VAL A 26 2.16 2.17 -0.64
C VAL A 26 2.57 1.03 -1.56
N HIS A 27 2.53 -0.19 -1.04
CA HIS A 27 2.69 -1.41 -1.82
C HIS A 27 1.31 -2.01 -2.13
N ASN A 28 1.16 -2.63 -3.30
CA ASN A 28 -0.12 -3.21 -3.76
C ASN A 28 -0.48 -4.55 -3.11
N ASP A 29 0.30 -5.04 -2.14
CA ASP A 29 0.00 -6.34 -1.50
C ASP A 29 -0.90 -6.12 -0.29
N ARG A 30 -1.72 -7.12 0.05
CA ARG A 30 -2.63 -7.03 1.19
C ARG A 30 -2.69 -8.33 1.97
N VAL A 31 -2.87 -8.21 3.27
CA VAL A 31 -3.33 -9.29 4.14
C VAL A 31 -4.72 -8.90 4.64
N ALA A 32 -5.72 -9.75 4.42
CA ALA A 32 -7.06 -9.50 4.91
C ALA A 32 -7.09 -9.52 6.44
N LEU A 33 -7.92 -8.65 7.03
CA LEU A 33 -8.05 -8.52 8.49
C LEU A 33 -8.37 -9.85 9.20
N GLY A 34 -9.10 -10.76 8.54
CA GLY A 34 -9.42 -12.08 9.09
C GLY A 34 -8.21 -12.99 9.34
N TYR A 35 -7.05 -12.64 8.79
CA TYR A 35 -5.77 -13.35 9.02
C TYR A 35 -4.87 -12.63 10.03
N MET A 36 -5.37 -11.55 10.66
CA MET A 36 -4.65 -10.81 11.69
C MET A 36 -5.25 -11.10 13.06
N GLY A 37 -4.38 -11.37 14.04
CA GLY A 37 -4.75 -11.57 15.43
C GLY A 37 -3.88 -10.74 16.36
N HIS A 38 -4.32 -10.57 17.60
CA HIS A 38 -3.50 -9.94 18.63
C HIS A 38 -2.41 -10.90 19.12
N TRP A 39 -1.17 -10.43 19.17
CA TRP A 39 -0.09 -11.10 19.87
C TRP A 39 -0.15 -10.76 21.36
N VAL A 40 -1.10 -11.38 22.07
CA VAL A 40 -1.41 -11.05 23.48
C VAL A 40 -0.20 -11.28 24.41
N SER A 41 0.62 -12.30 24.13
CA SER A 41 1.81 -12.61 24.92
C SER A 41 3.05 -11.78 24.59
N PHE A 42 3.00 -10.88 23.61
CA PHE A 42 4.19 -10.21 23.07
C PHE A 42 5.12 -9.62 24.15
N VAL A 43 4.58 -8.78 25.05
CA VAL A 43 5.38 -8.13 26.10
C VAL A 43 6.02 -9.17 27.01
N GLN A 44 5.27 -10.20 27.40
CA GLN A 44 5.81 -11.27 28.24
C GLN A 44 6.93 -12.03 27.51
N ASP A 45 6.74 -12.36 26.23
CA ASP A 45 7.69 -13.12 25.42
C ASP A 45 9.04 -12.36 25.32
N VAL A 46 9.01 -11.08 24.96
CA VAL A 46 10.24 -10.28 24.78
C VAL A 46 10.90 -9.91 26.12
N MET A 47 10.11 -9.61 27.15
CA MET A 47 10.67 -9.23 28.45
C MET A 47 11.26 -10.42 29.20
N THR A 48 10.73 -11.63 28.99
CA THR A 48 11.34 -12.85 29.53
C THR A 48 12.75 -13.04 29.00
N LEU A 49 12.95 -12.84 27.69
CA LEU A 49 14.27 -12.93 27.05
C LEU A 49 15.21 -11.79 27.46
N PHE A 50 14.69 -10.57 27.56
CA PHE A 50 15.48 -9.44 28.03
C PHE A 50 15.99 -9.67 29.47
N GLN A 51 15.12 -10.10 30.38
CA GLN A 51 15.44 -10.30 31.79
C GLN A 51 16.35 -11.51 32.04
N SER A 52 16.27 -12.56 31.21
CA SER A 52 17.15 -13.72 31.30
C SER A 52 18.55 -13.47 30.71
N THR A 53 18.73 -12.39 29.95
CA THR A 53 19.98 -12.05 29.30
C THR A 53 20.83 -11.11 30.17
N PRO A 54 22.10 -11.44 30.46
CA PRO A 54 22.94 -10.63 31.34
C PRO A 54 23.39 -9.32 30.68
N MET A 55 22.67 -8.22 30.96
CA MET A 55 22.95 -6.86 30.47
C MET A 55 23.73 -5.99 31.47
N ASN A 56 24.71 -6.57 32.17
CA ASN A 56 25.47 -5.90 33.23
C ASN A 56 26.76 -5.19 32.76
N HIS A 57 27.01 -5.15 31.44
CA HIS A 57 28.17 -4.51 30.86
C HIS A 57 27.96 -3.00 30.64
N GLN A 58 29.04 -2.31 30.30
CA GLN A 58 29.03 -0.88 30.05
C GLN A 58 28.95 -0.60 28.54
N VAL A 59 28.16 0.41 28.16
CA VAL A 59 28.01 0.89 26.78
C VAL A 59 28.37 2.39 26.68
N PRO A 60 28.73 2.90 25.49
CA PRO A 60 28.83 4.34 25.26
C PRO A 60 27.50 5.04 25.61
N ILE A 61 27.60 6.26 26.15
CA ILE A 61 26.41 7.08 26.41
C ILE A 61 25.90 7.58 25.07
N ASN A 62 24.65 7.27 24.72
CA ASN A 62 24.05 7.81 23.51
C ASN A 62 23.68 9.28 23.71
N ASN A 63 24.02 10.14 22.74
CA ASN A 63 23.62 11.55 22.79
C ASN A 63 22.15 11.70 22.42
N GLU A 64 21.32 11.96 23.43
CA GLU A 64 19.86 12.14 23.30
C GLU A 64 19.43 13.55 22.85
N PHE A 65 20.37 14.36 22.36
CA PHE A 65 20.06 15.64 21.74
C PHE A 65 19.75 15.47 20.24
N GLU A 66 18.53 15.84 19.83
CA GLU A 66 18.09 15.82 18.43
C GLU A 66 18.00 17.24 17.86
N ASN A 67 18.85 17.53 16.86
CA ASN A 67 18.84 18.79 16.11
C ASN A 67 18.41 18.61 14.65
N TYR A 68 18.14 17.36 14.24
CA TYR A 68 17.80 17.07 12.87
C TYR A 68 16.29 17.17 12.66
N VAL A 69 15.89 17.99 11.69
CA VAL A 69 14.50 18.16 11.30
C VAL A 69 14.15 17.14 10.21
N VAL A 70 13.17 16.29 10.45
CA VAL A 70 12.75 15.22 9.55
C VAL A 70 11.63 15.69 8.62
N GLY A 71 11.77 15.39 7.32
CA GLY A 71 10.77 15.70 6.29
C GLY A 71 10.42 14.54 5.35
N SER A 72 11.03 13.36 5.50
CA SER A 72 10.83 12.20 4.64
C SER A 72 11.06 10.88 5.37
N GLU A 73 10.67 9.75 4.75
CA GLU A 73 10.94 8.39 5.26
C GLU A 73 12.45 8.15 5.43
N LEU A 74 13.28 8.63 4.49
CA LEU A 74 14.74 8.54 4.58
C LEU A 74 15.31 9.30 5.79
N GLY A 75 14.77 10.49 6.09
CA GLY A 75 15.18 11.21 7.29
C GLY A 75 14.76 10.47 8.56
N LEU A 76 13.58 9.85 8.55
CA LEU A 76 13.04 9.10 9.67
C LEU A 76 13.85 7.82 9.94
N SER A 77 14.21 7.06 8.90
CA SER A 77 15.01 5.84 9.04
C SER A 77 16.35 6.15 9.71
N GLY A 78 17.05 7.19 9.27
CA GLY A 78 18.32 7.62 9.88
C GLY A 78 18.19 8.04 11.35
N ARG A 79 17.01 8.55 11.78
CA ARG A 79 16.75 8.85 13.20
C ARG A 79 16.40 7.61 14.00
N PHE A 80 15.62 6.70 13.42
CA PHE A 80 15.30 5.43 14.06
C PHE A 80 16.56 4.60 14.30
N VAL A 81 17.46 4.53 13.31
CA VAL A 81 18.75 3.86 13.45
C VAL A 81 19.56 4.47 14.60
N ARG A 82 19.77 5.78 14.59
CA ARG A 82 20.55 6.48 15.63
C ARG A 82 19.96 6.34 17.04
N ASN A 83 18.65 6.48 17.18
CA ASN A 83 18.01 6.61 18.49
C ASN A 83 17.56 5.27 19.08
N LEU A 84 17.38 4.24 18.24
CA LEU A 84 16.94 2.91 18.65
C LEU A 84 17.94 1.82 18.25
N CYS A 85 18.22 1.64 16.96
CA CYS A 85 19.05 0.50 16.50
C CYS A 85 20.46 0.56 17.09
N ASP A 86 21.13 1.71 17.05
CA ASP A 86 22.50 1.87 17.54
C ASP A 86 22.62 1.57 19.05
N PRO A 87 21.81 2.17 19.95
CA PRO A 87 21.82 1.81 21.37
C PRO A 87 21.51 0.34 21.64
N VAL A 88 20.54 -0.24 20.92
CA VAL A 88 20.18 -1.65 21.04
C VAL A 88 21.37 -2.53 20.62
N MET A 89 22.04 -2.20 19.50
CA MET A 89 23.20 -2.96 19.04
C MET A 89 24.39 -2.82 19.97
N GLN A 90 24.66 -1.64 20.52
CA GLN A 90 25.73 -1.44 21.49
C GLN A 90 25.55 -2.31 22.73
N ALA A 91 24.30 -2.54 23.15
CA ALA A 91 23.98 -3.45 24.26
C ALA A 91 24.01 -4.94 23.87
N LEU A 92 23.66 -5.29 22.63
CA LEU A 92 23.66 -6.67 22.16
C LEU A 92 25.05 -7.18 21.78
N MET A 93 25.88 -6.36 21.15
CA MET A 93 27.18 -6.74 20.57
C MET A 93 28.14 -7.47 21.52
N PRO A 94 28.23 -7.12 22.82
CA PRO A 94 29.10 -7.85 23.74
C PRO A 94 28.65 -9.28 24.05
N LEU A 95 27.41 -9.65 23.70
CA LEU A 95 26.89 -10.99 23.90
C LEU A 95 27.46 -11.95 22.84
N PRO A 96 27.90 -13.16 23.22
CA PRO A 96 28.54 -14.10 22.29
C PRO A 96 27.73 -14.37 21.01
N GLU A 97 26.42 -14.61 21.17
CA GLU A 97 25.49 -14.94 20.07
C GLU A 97 25.11 -13.75 19.19
N MET A 98 25.47 -12.52 19.58
CA MET A 98 25.08 -11.28 18.91
C MET A 98 26.26 -10.51 18.31
N SER A 99 27.48 -10.99 18.53
CA SER A 99 28.72 -10.33 18.09
C SER A 99 28.76 -10.04 16.58
N SER A 100 28.14 -10.90 15.76
CA SER A 100 28.11 -10.81 14.29
C SER A 100 26.78 -10.35 13.69
N VAL A 101 25.78 -10.01 14.51
CA VAL A 101 24.44 -9.64 14.04
C VAL A 101 24.28 -8.12 14.04
N ARG A 102 23.66 -7.52 13.03
CA ARG A 102 23.44 -6.06 12.96
C ARG A 102 22.06 -5.74 12.39
N PHE A 103 21.57 -4.54 12.70
CA PHE A 103 20.63 -3.86 11.82
C PHE A 103 21.38 -3.35 10.60
N ALA A 104 20.81 -3.52 9.41
CA ALA A 104 21.42 -3.11 8.15
C ALA A 104 20.35 -2.81 7.10
N ASP A 105 20.73 -2.02 6.09
CA ASP A 105 19.99 -1.98 4.83
C ASP A 105 20.00 -3.37 4.21
N ILE A 106 18.89 -3.83 3.64
CA ILE A 106 18.84 -5.19 3.09
C ILE A 106 19.88 -5.40 1.97
N GLN A 107 20.20 -4.35 1.20
CA GLN A 107 21.21 -4.41 0.14
C GLN A 107 22.62 -4.67 0.68
N ALA A 108 22.86 -4.40 1.97
CA ALA A 108 24.11 -4.76 2.63
C ALA A 108 24.15 -6.25 3.02
N LEU A 109 23.01 -6.93 3.06
CA LEU A 109 22.88 -8.35 3.43
C LEU A 109 22.65 -9.27 2.23
N THR A 110 22.02 -8.78 1.16
CA THR A 110 21.67 -9.58 -0.02
C THR A 110 21.48 -8.72 -1.28
N LEU A 111 21.68 -9.32 -2.45
CA LEU A 111 21.32 -8.74 -3.74
C LEU A 111 19.82 -8.95 -3.98
N SER A 112 18.95 -8.06 -3.47
CA SER A 112 17.49 -8.22 -3.63
C SER A 112 16.90 -7.48 -4.82
N GLY A 113 15.80 -8.02 -5.38
CA GLY A 113 14.99 -7.45 -6.45
C GLY A 113 14.01 -6.34 -6.00
N ARG A 114 12.91 -6.14 -6.74
CA ARG A 114 11.96 -4.98 -6.64
C ARG A 114 11.37 -4.70 -5.23
N ILE A 115 11.44 -5.63 -4.27
CA ILE A 115 10.89 -5.49 -2.91
C ILE A 115 12.03 -5.44 -1.90
N VAL A 116 12.16 -4.32 -1.21
CA VAL A 116 13.28 -3.99 -0.32
C VAL A 116 12.69 -3.52 1.01
N PRO A 117 12.88 -4.26 2.13
CA PRO A 117 12.59 -3.74 3.45
C PRO A 117 13.46 -2.54 3.77
N ASP A 118 12.91 -1.57 4.51
CA ASP A 118 13.65 -0.37 4.87
C ASP A 118 14.81 -0.66 5.85
N VAL A 119 14.67 -1.71 6.65
CA VAL A 119 15.73 -2.21 7.52
C VAL A 119 15.59 -3.72 7.70
N ALA A 120 16.71 -4.41 7.83
CA ALA A 120 16.79 -5.81 8.17
C ALA A 120 17.67 -6.00 9.41
N PHE A 121 17.45 -7.07 10.15
CA PHE A 121 18.28 -7.50 11.27
C PHE A 121 18.74 -8.92 11.02
N GLY A 122 20.05 -9.15 11.05
CA GLY A 122 20.63 -10.42 10.65
C GLY A 122 22.15 -10.49 10.75
N LEU A 123 22.69 -11.65 10.43
CA LEU A 123 24.13 -11.91 10.37
C LEU A 123 24.77 -11.05 9.29
N VAL A 124 25.82 -10.34 9.65
CA VAL A 124 26.71 -9.70 8.66
C VAL A 124 27.60 -10.78 8.09
N VAL A 125 27.24 -11.28 6.92
CA VAL A 125 27.98 -12.31 6.20
C VAL A 125 29.25 -11.68 5.59
N ASN A 126 30.36 -12.40 5.64
CA ASN A 126 31.62 -11.97 5.02
C ASN A 126 31.40 -11.83 3.50
N PRO A 127 31.86 -10.77 2.83
CA PRO A 127 31.55 -10.48 1.41
C PRO A 127 32.02 -11.57 0.42
N GLU A 128 32.82 -12.54 0.86
CA GLU A 128 33.31 -13.66 0.06
C GLU A 128 32.38 -14.90 0.08
N SER A 129 31.43 -14.99 1.01
CA SER A 129 30.43 -16.06 1.03
C SER A 129 29.19 -15.64 0.25
N SER A 130 28.70 -16.56 -0.60
CA SER A 130 27.54 -16.37 -1.48
C SER A 130 26.37 -15.68 -0.76
N ALA A 131 25.76 -14.70 -1.43
CA ALA A 131 24.57 -13.96 -0.98
C ALA A 131 23.41 -14.93 -0.68
N SER A 132 23.37 -15.45 0.55
CA SER A 132 22.24 -16.23 1.05
C SER A 132 21.36 -15.35 1.92
N LEU A 133 20.05 -15.48 1.72
CA LEU A 133 19.04 -14.85 2.58
C LEU A 133 18.98 -15.48 3.98
N ASP A 134 19.66 -16.62 4.19
CA ASP A 134 19.68 -17.36 5.46
C ASP A 134 20.26 -16.58 6.66
N GLY A 135 20.89 -15.43 6.38
CA GLY A 135 21.42 -14.54 7.42
C GLY A 135 20.39 -13.58 8.03
N ILE A 136 19.21 -13.39 7.42
CA ILE A 136 18.21 -12.42 7.89
C ILE A 136 17.29 -13.08 8.92
N SER A 137 17.11 -12.44 10.08
CA SER A 137 16.25 -12.95 11.16
C SER A 137 14.96 -12.14 11.35
N MET A 138 14.97 -10.88 10.91
CA MET A 138 13.82 -9.97 11.03
C MET A 138 13.91 -8.85 9.99
N VAL A 139 12.75 -8.35 9.55
CA VAL A 139 12.63 -7.18 8.67
C VAL A 139 11.84 -6.05 9.33
N GLY A 140 12.07 -4.80 8.93
CA GLY A 140 11.39 -3.63 9.44
C GLY A 140 10.93 -2.70 8.32
N GLU A 141 9.74 -2.13 8.50
CA GLU A 141 9.14 -1.16 7.60
C GLU A 141 8.93 0.18 8.33
N PHE A 142 9.34 1.26 7.67
CA PHE A 142 9.15 2.62 8.13
C PHE A 142 7.99 3.27 7.41
N LYS A 143 7.18 4.00 8.17
CA LYS A 143 6.20 4.96 7.64
C LYS A 143 6.41 6.30 8.30
N THR A 144 5.96 7.38 7.65
CA THR A 144 6.00 8.69 8.31
C THR A 144 4.79 8.88 9.22
N PRO A 145 4.96 9.48 10.42
CA PRO A 145 3.87 9.67 11.38
C PRO A 145 2.81 10.67 10.90
N TRP A 146 3.07 11.41 9.82
CA TRP A 146 2.12 12.31 9.19
C TRP A 146 1.38 11.72 7.99
N THR A 147 1.78 10.53 7.53
CA THR A 147 1.04 9.80 6.49
C THR A 147 0.31 8.59 7.07
N VAL A 148 0.77 8.03 8.18
CA VAL A 148 0.16 6.88 8.87
C VAL A 148 -0.06 7.21 10.34
N THR A 149 -1.28 7.01 10.81
CA THR A 149 -1.74 7.28 12.18
C THR A 149 -1.80 6.00 13.01
N ILE A 150 -1.82 6.14 14.34
CA ILE A 150 -1.94 4.99 15.26
C ILE A 150 -3.18 4.13 14.97
N HIS A 151 -4.32 4.75 14.63
CA HIS A 151 -5.58 4.05 14.35
C HIS A 151 -5.48 3.15 13.10
N GLU A 152 -4.56 3.47 12.17
CA GLU A 152 -4.30 2.67 10.98
C GLU A 152 -3.37 1.48 11.25
N MET A 153 -2.70 1.46 12.42
CA MET A 153 -1.77 0.43 12.85
C MET A 153 -2.37 -0.55 13.87
N GLN A 154 -3.64 -0.39 14.25
CA GLN A 154 -4.31 -1.18 15.28
C GLN A 154 -5.32 -2.17 14.71
N ILE A 155 -5.32 -3.39 15.26
CA ILE A 155 -6.45 -4.32 15.13
C ILE A 155 -7.55 -3.82 16.07
N ASN A 156 -8.37 -2.88 15.61
CA ASN A 156 -9.51 -2.38 16.39
C ASN A 156 -10.80 -3.08 15.95
N CYS A 157 -11.09 -4.27 16.48
CA CYS A 157 -12.40 -4.90 16.26
C CYS A 157 -13.49 -4.16 17.08
N PRO A 158 -14.67 -3.86 16.51
CA PRO A 158 -15.21 -4.35 15.23
C PRO A 158 -14.90 -3.48 14.00
N ASN A 159 -14.20 -2.35 14.15
CA ASN A 159 -13.98 -1.36 13.09
C ASN A 159 -12.49 -1.18 12.75
N PRO A 160 -11.78 -2.24 12.31
CA PRO A 160 -10.38 -2.13 11.95
C PRO A 160 -10.24 -1.22 10.74
N ASN A 161 -9.21 -0.38 10.73
CA ASN A 161 -8.96 0.49 9.59
C ASN A 161 -8.50 -0.37 8.41
N PRO A 162 -9.17 -0.31 7.24
CA PRO A 162 -8.78 -1.09 6.08
C PRO A 162 -7.33 -0.90 5.62
N ARG A 163 -6.74 0.26 5.94
CA ARG A 163 -5.34 0.54 5.61
C ARG A 163 -4.37 -0.42 6.29
N LEU A 164 -4.75 -1.01 7.43
CA LEU A 164 -3.96 -2.04 8.08
C LEU A 164 -3.70 -3.23 7.13
N GLU A 165 -4.67 -3.59 6.28
CA GLU A 165 -4.52 -4.68 5.29
C GLU A 165 -3.33 -4.45 4.36
N THR A 166 -3.20 -3.21 3.86
CA THR A 166 -2.11 -2.81 2.95
C THR A 166 -0.78 -2.65 3.68
N LEU A 167 -0.78 -2.10 4.90
CA LEU A 167 0.43 -1.94 5.70
C LEU A 167 1.04 -3.31 6.05
N ILE A 168 0.22 -4.24 6.53
CA ILE A 168 0.66 -5.60 6.84
C ILE A 168 0.91 -6.40 5.56
N GLY A 169 0.20 -6.13 4.46
CA GLY A 169 0.49 -6.69 3.15
C GLY A 169 1.91 -6.42 2.68
N GLN A 170 2.38 -5.18 2.82
CA GLN A 170 3.75 -4.81 2.50
C GLN A 170 4.76 -5.58 3.36
N VAL A 171 4.58 -5.56 4.69
CA VAL A 171 5.45 -6.27 5.63
C VAL A 171 5.44 -7.78 5.37
N ALA A 172 4.27 -8.36 5.08
CA ALA A 172 4.10 -9.77 4.74
C ALA A 172 4.89 -10.18 3.50
N SER A 173 4.91 -9.32 2.48
CA SER A 173 5.69 -9.53 1.26
C SER A 173 7.20 -9.53 1.56
N GLN A 174 7.66 -8.58 2.38
CA GLN A 174 9.04 -8.50 2.85
C GLN A 174 9.45 -9.73 3.68
N MET A 175 8.59 -10.15 4.62
CA MET A 175 8.82 -11.35 5.43
C MET A 175 8.93 -12.60 4.57
N ARG A 176 8.08 -12.75 3.54
CA ARG A 176 8.12 -13.86 2.58
C ARG A 176 9.42 -13.85 1.78
N MET A 177 9.80 -12.69 1.25
CA MET A 177 11.03 -12.53 0.48
C MET A 177 12.26 -12.91 1.30
N ALA A 178 12.34 -12.45 2.56
CA ALA A 178 13.44 -12.78 3.45
C ALA A 178 13.28 -14.16 4.14
N CYS A 179 12.18 -14.88 3.92
CA CYS A 179 11.85 -16.13 4.61
C CYS A 179 11.92 -16.03 6.14
N VAL A 180 11.46 -14.89 6.71
CA VAL A 180 11.52 -14.63 8.16
C VAL A 180 10.16 -14.70 8.84
N LYS A 181 10.21 -15.04 10.14
CA LYS A 181 9.03 -15.14 11.01
C LYS A 181 8.65 -13.84 11.68
N TYR A 182 9.60 -12.92 11.83
CA TYR A 182 9.42 -11.71 12.63
C TYR A 182 9.61 -10.44 11.82
N ALA A 183 8.80 -9.44 12.10
CA ALA A 183 8.94 -8.11 11.53
C ALA A 183 8.43 -7.02 12.48
N PHE A 184 8.67 -5.76 12.13
CA PHE A 184 8.01 -4.63 12.77
C PHE A 184 7.61 -3.56 11.76
N LEU A 185 6.58 -2.80 12.11
CA LEU A 185 6.14 -1.62 11.38
C LEU A 185 6.23 -0.43 12.33
N THR A 186 6.93 0.63 11.96
CA THR A 186 7.06 1.81 12.81
C THR A 186 6.84 3.12 12.08
N THR A 187 6.20 4.05 12.77
CA THR A 187 6.10 5.46 12.37
C THR A 187 7.09 6.34 13.13
N TYR A 188 8.08 5.73 13.80
CA TYR A 188 8.85 6.30 14.91
C TYR A 188 7.99 6.57 16.15
N ASN A 189 6.89 7.32 16.00
CA ASN A 189 5.95 7.63 17.08
C ASN A 189 5.33 6.38 17.69
N PHE A 190 4.97 5.41 16.83
CA PHE A 190 4.39 4.13 17.25
C PHE A 190 5.05 2.98 16.50
N THR A 191 5.30 1.88 17.22
CA THR A 191 5.83 0.63 16.65
C THR A 191 4.91 -0.53 16.95
N VAL A 192 4.61 -1.33 15.93
CA VAL A 192 3.89 -2.61 16.03
C VAL A 192 4.84 -3.74 15.68
N PHE A 193 4.91 -4.74 16.54
CA PHE A 193 5.68 -5.96 16.33
C PHE A 193 4.80 -7.03 15.72
N ILE A 194 5.35 -7.78 14.76
CA ILE A 194 4.60 -8.68 13.89
C ILE A 194 5.27 -10.06 13.92
N LYS A 195 4.46 -11.11 14.09
CA LYS A 195 4.89 -12.51 14.03
C LYS A 195 4.05 -13.26 13.01
N ARG A 196 4.72 -13.99 12.12
CA ARG A 196 4.10 -15.01 11.27
C ARG A 196 3.83 -16.25 12.12
N ALA A 197 2.57 -16.50 12.44
CA ALA A 197 2.17 -17.66 13.25
C ALA A 197 1.88 -18.89 12.39
N SER A 198 1.35 -18.68 11.18
CA SER A 198 1.15 -19.71 10.16
C SER A 198 1.05 -19.08 8.77
N ASP A 199 0.83 -19.92 7.75
CA ASP A 199 0.70 -19.46 6.37
C ASP A 199 -0.42 -18.43 6.21
N LEU A 200 -1.47 -18.52 7.02
CA LEU A 200 -2.63 -17.62 6.96
C LEU A 200 -2.85 -16.87 8.28
N SER A 201 -1.79 -16.65 9.07
CA SER A 201 -1.94 -15.98 10.36
C SER A 201 -0.75 -15.09 10.70
N TYR A 202 -1.06 -13.81 10.94
CA TYR A 202 -0.15 -12.80 11.46
C TYR A 202 -0.64 -12.34 12.83
N LEU A 203 0.25 -12.34 13.81
CA LEU A 203 -0.01 -11.82 15.14
C LEU A 203 0.66 -10.45 15.28
N LEU A 204 -0.11 -9.45 15.67
CA LEU A 204 0.35 -8.07 15.86
C LEU A 204 0.30 -7.71 17.33
N SER A 205 1.36 -7.10 17.84
CA SER A 205 1.31 -6.44 19.14
C SER A 205 0.36 -5.23 19.10
N GLN A 206 -0.01 -4.71 20.26
CA GLN A 206 -0.51 -3.33 20.32
C GLN A 206 0.60 -2.36 19.84
N PRO A 207 0.26 -1.17 19.31
CA PRO A 207 1.25 -0.15 19.01
C PRO A 207 1.85 0.41 20.29
N PHE A 208 3.19 0.46 20.34
CA PHE A 208 3.93 1.06 21.45
C PHE A 208 4.45 2.43 21.07
N GLY A 209 4.17 3.42 21.92
CA GLY A 209 4.70 4.77 21.78
C GLY A 209 6.22 4.81 21.94
N TYR A 210 6.86 5.76 21.28
CA TYR A 210 8.31 6.01 21.41
C TYR A 210 8.74 6.38 22.84
N ASP A 211 7.79 6.86 23.65
CA ASP A 211 7.89 7.35 25.02
C ASP A 211 7.23 6.43 26.06
N CYS A 212 6.95 5.16 25.69
CA CYS A 212 6.24 4.23 26.57
C CYS A 212 6.95 4.05 27.92
N GLN A 213 6.20 4.24 29.02
CA GLN A 213 6.70 4.22 30.41
C GLN A 213 6.70 2.81 31.04
N GLY A 214 6.32 1.77 30.29
CA GLY A 214 6.44 0.37 30.67
C GLY A 214 7.85 -0.17 30.38
N PRO A 215 8.02 -1.40 29.85
CA PRO A 215 9.27 -1.69 29.18
C PRO A 215 9.44 -0.67 28.06
N SER A 216 10.59 0.00 28.05
CA SER A 216 10.94 0.96 27.02
C SER A 216 10.98 0.27 25.65
N LEU A 217 10.85 1.07 24.58
CA LEU A 217 10.89 0.53 23.24
C LEU A 217 12.25 -0.17 22.94
N ARG A 218 13.36 0.35 23.49
CA ARG A 218 14.69 -0.26 23.34
C ARG A 218 14.78 -1.61 24.07
N GLU A 219 14.24 -1.73 25.29
CA GLU A 219 14.19 -3.02 26.00
C GLU A 219 13.36 -4.07 25.23
N MET A 220 12.20 -3.66 24.70
CA MET A 220 11.38 -4.54 23.86
C MET A 220 12.12 -4.97 22.60
N PHE A 221 12.86 -4.08 21.95
CA PHE A 221 13.66 -4.43 20.77
C PHE A 221 14.81 -5.38 21.09
N VAL A 222 15.46 -5.26 22.25
CA VAL A 222 16.47 -6.25 22.69
C VAL A 222 15.84 -7.63 22.80
N GLY A 223 14.72 -7.74 23.53
CA GLY A 223 13.99 -9.00 23.66
C GLY A 223 13.49 -9.54 22.32
N PHE A 224 13.04 -8.67 21.42
CA PHE A 224 12.57 -9.05 20.09
C PHE A 224 13.72 -9.50 19.16
N CYS A 225 14.89 -8.87 19.23
CA CYS A 225 16.09 -9.31 18.52
C CYS A 225 16.50 -10.73 18.97
N LEU A 226 16.56 -10.96 20.28
CA LEU A 226 16.83 -12.27 20.87
C LEU A 226 15.79 -13.31 20.42
N LEU A 227 14.51 -12.95 20.45
CA LEU A 227 13.41 -13.82 20.00
C LEU A 227 13.57 -14.19 18.53
N SER A 228 13.89 -13.21 17.67
CA SER A 228 14.07 -13.44 16.24
C SER A 228 15.23 -14.35 15.92
N MET A 229 16.34 -14.27 16.68
CA MET A 229 17.48 -15.16 16.50
C MET A 229 17.20 -16.61 16.92
N SER A 230 16.26 -16.82 17.85
CA SER A 230 15.94 -18.17 18.34
C SER A 230 15.11 -19.00 17.36
N ASP A 231 14.33 -18.35 16.48
CA ASP A 231 13.42 -19.00 15.54
C ASP A 231 13.19 -18.10 14.29
N PRO A 232 14.26 -17.80 13.52
CA PRO A 232 14.24 -16.73 12.51
C PRO A 232 13.39 -17.07 11.30
N ASN A 233 13.41 -18.33 10.87
CA ASN A 233 12.99 -18.69 9.53
C ASN A 233 11.52 -19.12 9.48
N TYR A 234 10.85 -18.73 8.41
CA TYR A 234 9.51 -19.18 8.07
C TYR A 234 9.39 -19.37 6.56
N HIS A 235 9.08 -20.60 6.14
CA HIS A 235 8.81 -20.93 4.75
C HIS A 235 7.34 -21.26 4.56
N GLU A 236 6.69 -20.58 3.60
CA GLU A 236 5.29 -20.86 3.27
C GLU A 236 5.15 -22.24 2.63
N SER A 237 4.12 -23.00 3.03
CA SER A 237 3.89 -24.35 2.48
C SER A 237 3.38 -24.35 1.03
N SER A 238 2.91 -23.21 0.53
CA SER A 238 2.26 -23.07 -0.77
C SER A 238 2.64 -21.75 -1.45
N ALA A 239 2.95 -21.81 -2.75
CA ALA A 239 3.15 -20.62 -3.58
C ALA A 239 1.89 -19.73 -3.68
N ASN A 240 0.71 -20.28 -3.42
CA ASN A 240 -0.56 -19.55 -3.46
C ASN A 240 -0.91 -18.84 -2.15
N THR A 241 -0.06 -18.91 -1.13
CA THR A 241 -0.32 -18.31 0.18
C THR A 241 -0.53 -16.80 0.08
N ALA A 242 0.27 -16.09 -0.73
CA ALA A 242 0.08 -14.67 -0.99
C ALA A 242 -1.34 -14.35 -1.49
N ILE A 243 -1.86 -15.15 -2.43
CA ILE A 243 -3.21 -14.97 -2.98
C ILE A 243 -4.28 -15.21 -1.91
N LYS A 244 -4.13 -16.28 -1.12
CA LYS A 244 -5.07 -16.61 -0.04
C LYS A 244 -5.10 -15.55 1.04
N LEU A 245 -3.94 -15.00 1.41
CA LEU A 245 -3.84 -13.94 2.42
C LEU A 245 -4.61 -12.69 2.05
N ARG A 246 -4.88 -12.45 0.76
CA ARG A 246 -5.74 -11.34 0.34
C ARG A 246 -7.20 -11.56 0.78
N GLY A 247 -7.61 -12.72 1.27
CA GLY A 247 -8.97 -12.98 1.74
C GLY A 247 -9.90 -13.35 0.59
N ILE A 248 -11.04 -12.65 0.47
CA ILE A 248 -11.95 -12.85 -0.67
C ILE A 248 -11.13 -12.66 -1.96
N PRO A 249 -11.19 -13.62 -2.91
CA PRO A 249 -10.58 -13.47 -4.22
C PRO A 249 -10.90 -12.08 -4.79
N GLY A 250 -9.92 -11.49 -5.48
CA GLY A 250 -10.14 -10.23 -6.20
C GLY A 250 -11.39 -10.31 -7.08
N LEU A 251 -11.91 -9.16 -7.45
CA LEU A 251 -13.05 -9.12 -8.36
C LEU A 251 -12.62 -9.79 -9.66
N ARG A 252 -13.34 -10.85 -10.06
CA ARG A 252 -13.10 -11.52 -11.33
C ARG A 252 -14.25 -11.24 -12.26
N VAL A 253 -13.88 -10.84 -13.46
CA VAL A 253 -14.79 -10.82 -14.58
C VAL A 253 -15.14 -12.25 -14.99
N SER A 254 -16.40 -12.52 -15.31
CA SER A 254 -16.83 -13.84 -15.79
C SER A 254 -16.27 -14.15 -17.19
N GLU A 255 -16.11 -13.13 -18.04
CA GLU A 255 -15.57 -13.22 -19.39
C GLU A 255 -14.56 -12.08 -19.66
N ARG A 256 -13.29 -12.44 -19.89
CA ARG A 256 -12.21 -11.47 -20.16
C ARG A 256 -12.37 -10.76 -21.50
N LEU A 257 -12.98 -11.42 -22.48
CA LEU A 257 -13.29 -10.87 -23.79
C LEU A 257 -14.75 -10.44 -23.77
N TYR A 258 -15.01 -9.14 -23.74
CA TYR A 258 -16.39 -8.68 -23.66
C TYR A 258 -16.60 -7.32 -24.31
N THR A 259 -17.68 -7.21 -25.06
CA THR A 259 -18.17 -5.96 -25.64
C THR A 259 -19.45 -5.57 -24.92
N LEU A 260 -19.35 -4.66 -23.94
CA LEU A 260 -20.53 -4.19 -23.19
C LEU A 260 -21.47 -3.38 -24.07
N ARG A 261 -20.92 -2.55 -24.96
CA ARG A 261 -21.70 -1.55 -25.72
C ARG A 261 -21.33 -1.59 -27.20
N SER A 262 -21.77 -2.63 -27.89
CA SER A 262 -21.50 -2.83 -29.33
C SER A 262 -21.98 -1.67 -30.21
N GLN A 263 -23.00 -0.93 -29.78
CA GLN A 263 -23.51 0.27 -30.47
C GLN A 263 -22.56 1.48 -30.38
N GLU A 264 -21.69 1.52 -29.37
CA GLU A 264 -20.70 2.60 -29.19
C GLU A 264 -19.37 2.28 -29.94
N LEU A 265 -19.30 1.12 -30.60
CA LEU A 265 -18.23 0.69 -31.49
C LEU A 265 -18.65 0.76 -32.96
N PRO A 266 -17.68 0.84 -33.89
CA PRO A 266 -17.98 0.78 -35.31
C PRO A 266 -18.68 -0.54 -35.67
N PRO A 267 -19.69 -0.52 -36.57
CA PRO A 267 -20.31 -1.75 -37.09
C PRO A 267 -19.26 -2.71 -37.68
N PRO A 268 -19.46 -4.04 -37.58
CA PRO A 268 -18.58 -5.02 -38.21
C PRO A 268 -18.42 -4.72 -39.71
N GLY A 269 -17.16 -4.70 -40.18
CA GLY A 269 -16.84 -4.40 -41.59
C GLY A 269 -16.65 -2.91 -41.92
N THR A 270 -16.83 -2.00 -40.96
CA THR A 270 -16.44 -0.59 -41.13
C THR A 270 -14.91 -0.51 -41.29
N PRO A 271 -14.38 0.11 -42.35
CA PRO A 271 -12.93 0.30 -42.49
C PRO A 271 -12.38 1.08 -41.30
N GLN A 272 -11.39 0.53 -40.61
CA GLN A 272 -10.70 1.19 -39.51
C GLN A 272 -9.33 1.63 -40.01
N THR A 273 -8.98 2.89 -39.74
CA THR A 273 -7.65 3.41 -40.11
C THR A 273 -6.62 2.82 -39.16
N ILE A 274 -5.69 2.03 -39.69
CA ILE A 274 -4.55 1.50 -38.93
C ILE A 274 -3.37 2.45 -39.11
N THR A 275 -2.76 2.82 -38.01
CA THR A 275 -1.61 3.72 -37.92
C THR A 275 -0.49 3.03 -37.13
N PRO A 276 0.75 3.55 -37.16
CA PRO A 276 1.83 3.01 -36.32
C PRO A 276 1.56 3.07 -34.81
N THR A 277 0.55 3.82 -34.36
CA THR A 277 0.14 3.96 -32.96
C THR A 277 -1.14 3.17 -32.65
N SER A 278 -1.61 2.32 -33.57
CA SER A 278 -2.78 1.48 -33.36
C SER A 278 -2.49 0.34 -32.38
N VAL A 279 -3.48 0.06 -31.54
CA VAL A 279 -3.58 -1.15 -30.71
C VAL A 279 -4.80 -1.94 -31.18
N ALA A 280 -4.58 -3.19 -31.59
CA ALA A 280 -5.66 -4.12 -31.91
C ALA A 280 -6.03 -4.93 -30.66
N VAL A 281 -7.29 -4.83 -30.25
CA VAL A 281 -7.83 -5.50 -29.06
C VAL A 281 -8.91 -6.49 -29.46
N GLU A 282 -8.74 -7.76 -29.12
CA GLU A 282 -9.77 -8.78 -29.25
C GLU A 282 -10.77 -8.65 -28.10
N CYS A 283 -12.04 -8.36 -28.40
CA CYS A 283 -13.09 -8.06 -27.40
C CYS A 283 -14.31 -8.99 -27.50
N GLY A 284 -14.15 -10.19 -28.05
CA GLY A 284 -15.24 -11.15 -28.28
C GLY A 284 -16.10 -10.83 -29.50
N THR A 285 -15.70 -9.86 -30.33
CA THR A 285 -16.27 -9.56 -31.64
C THR A 285 -15.63 -10.42 -32.74
N THR A 286 -16.26 -10.48 -33.92
CA THR A 286 -15.71 -11.22 -35.08
C THR A 286 -14.40 -10.64 -35.62
N MET A 287 -14.13 -9.36 -35.33
CA MET A 287 -12.90 -8.66 -35.69
C MET A 287 -12.38 -7.88 -34.47
N PRO A 288 -11.05 -7.79 -34.27
CA PRO A 288 -10.48 -6.93 -33.24
C PRO A 288 -10.91 -5.47 -33.39
N VAL A 289 -11.04 -4.77 -32.26
CA VAL A 289 -11.24 -3.33 -32.23
C VAL A 289 -9.89 -2.65 -32.40
N ILE A 290 -9.75 -1.80 -33.41
CA ILE A 290 -8.55 -0.97 -33.61
C ILE A 290 -8.72 0.34 -32.86
N VAL A 291 -7.77 0.62 -31.98
CA VAL A 291 -7.74 1.81 -31.14
C VAL A 291 -6.50 2.61 -31.50
N ASN A 292 -6.67 3.82 -32.04
CA ASN A 292 -5.56 4.68 -32.43
C ASN A 292 -5.11 5.52 -31.22
N CYS A 293 -3.95 5.22 -30.65
CA CYS A 293 -3.41 6.02 -29.55
C CYS A 293 -2.95 7.39 -30.06
N VAL A 294 -3.44 8.44 -29.39
CA VAL A 294 -3.17 9.84 -29.71
C VAL A 294 -2.12 10.42 -28.76
N GLU A 295 -2.30 10.21 -27.46
CA GLU A 295 -1.43 10.77 -26.42
C GLU A 295 -1.33 9.83 -25.22
N LYS A 296 -0.12 9.62 -24.68
CA LYS A 296 0.07 8.86 -23.43
C LYS A 296 -0.28 9.77 -22.26
N MET A 297 -1.29 9.39 -21.48
CA MET A 297 -1.73 10.13 -20.29
C MET A 297 -1.03 9.65 -19.00
N SER A 298 -0.59 8.39 -18.97
CA SER A 298 0.16 7.85 -17.83
C SER A 298 1.63 8.27 -17.87
N LEU A 299 2.33 8.17 -16.72
CA LEU A 299 3.75 8.48 -16.63
C LEU A 299 4.59 7.71 -17.67
N PRO A 300 5.61 8.34 -18.29
CA PRO A 300 6.41 7.72 -19.34
C PRO A 300 7.09 6.42 -18.88
N ASP A 301 7.58 6.40 -17.64
CA ASP A 301 8.45 5.36 -17.09
C ASP A 301 7.70 4.08 -16.68
N ASN A 302 6.37 4.14 -16.57
CA ASN A 302 5.57 2.94 -16.35
C ASN A 302 5.35 2.23 -17.69
N GLN A 303 6.04 1.10 -17.87
CA GLN A 303 5.87 0.20 -19.01
C GLN A 303 4.97 -1.00 -18.70
N ASP A 304 4.78 -1.31 -17.41
CA ASP A 304 3.93 -2.43 -16.99
C ASP A 304 2.43 -2.08 -17.12
N LYS A 305 2.09 -0.78 -17.04
CA LYS A 305 0.75 -0.23 -17.26
C LYS A 305 0.82 1.07 -18.06
N ALA A 306 -0.11 1.26 -19.00
CA ALA A 306 -0.22 2.49 -19.77
C ALA A 306 -1.67 2.96 -19.92
N VAL A 307 -1.88 4.28 -19.90
CA VAL A 307 -3.18 4.91 -20.20
C VAL A 307 -2.98 5.88 -21.36
N TRP A 308 -3.82 5.77 -22.38
CA TRP A 308 -3.77 6.58 -23.59
C TRP A 308 -5.09 7.30 -23.81
N LEU A 309 -5.01 8.57 -24.20
CA LEU A 309 -6.06 9.19 -24.99
C LEU A 309 -6.01 8.54 -26.36
N ALA A 310 -7.15 8.09 -26.84
CA ALA A 310 -7.25 7.34 -28.08
C ALA A 310 -8.43 7.81 -28.93
N ASP A 311 -8.39 7.41 -30.19
CA ASP A 311 -9.45 7.62 -31.18
C ASP A 311 -9.94 6.27 -31.71
N ILE A 312 -11.26 6.14 -31.80
CA ILE A 312 -11.93 5.06 -32.53
C ILE A 312 -12.90 5.73 -33.50
N ASN A 313 -12.50 5.78 -34.78
CA ASN A 313 -13.28 6.36 -35.88
C ASN A 313 -13.74 7.81 -35.62
N GLY A 314 -12.83 8.68 -35.19
CA GLY A 314 -13.11 10.09 -34.92
C GLY A 314 -13.76 10.34 -33.57
N VAL A 315 -13.97 9.30 -32.75
CA VAL A 315 -14.53 9.43 -31.41
C VAL A 315 -13.45 9.22 -30.36
N ARG A 316 -13.27 10.22 -29.49
CA ARG A 316 -12.32 10.15 -28.37
C ARG A 316 -12.71 9.06 -27.36
N ARG A 317 -11.70 8.31 -26.93
CA ARG A 317 -11.77 7.21 -25.98
C ARG A 317 -10.55 7.24 -25.07
N VAL A 318 -10.61 6.46 -24.00
CA VAL A 318 -9.46 6.14 -23.17
C VAL A 318 -9.13 4.67 -23.33
N LEU A 319 -7.87 4.36 -23.59
CA LEU A 319 -7.35 2.99 -23.63
C LEU A 319 -6.43 2.78 -22.43
N LYS A 320 -6.81 1.87 -21.53
CA LYS A 320 -5.97 1.45 -20.41
C LYS A 320 -5.44 0.04 -20.66
N CYS A 321 -4.14 -0.14 -20.53
CA CYS A 321 -3.43 -1.38 -20.86
C CYS A 321 -2.60 -1.89 -19.67
N TRP A 322 -2.54 -3.20 -19.51
CA TRP A 322 -1.74 -3.90 -18.49
C TRP A 322 -0.96 -5.04 -19.14
N VAL A 323 0.30 -5.24 -18.74
CA VAL A 323 1.09 -6.41 -19.16
C VAL A 323 0.47 -7.70 -18.61
N PRO A 324 0.78 -8.88 -19.18
CA PRO A 324 0.23 -10.16 -18.73
C PRO A 324 0.37 -10.43 -17.23
N ASP A 325 1.49 -10.02 -16.61
CA ASP A 325 1.76 -10.21 -15.18
C ASP A 325 0.85 -9.38 -14.26
N LEU A 326 0.11 -8.42 -14.83
CA LEU A 326 -0.84 -7.56 -14.13
C LEU A 326 -2.30 -7.90 -14.47
N ASP A 327 -2.58 -9.14 -14.93
CA ASP A 327 -3.93 -9.57 -15.30
C ASP A 327 -4.97 -9.43 -14.16
N ALA A 328 -4.54 -9.61 -12.91
CA ALA A 328 -5.39 -9.42 -11.74
C ALA A 328 -5.87 -7.96 -11.57
N LEU A 329 -5.05 -6.98 -11.94
CA LEU A 329 -5.42 -5.56 -11.92
C LEU A 329 -6.45 -5.24 -13.01
N PHE A 330 -6.25 -5.81 -14.20
CA PHE A 330 -7.22 -5.76 -15.28
C PHE A 330 -8.56 -6.40 -14.86
N ASP A 331 -8.54 -7.62 -14.33
CA ASP A 331 -9.74 -8.35 -13.91
C ASP A 331 -10.52 -7.57 -12.84
N ASN A 332 -9.80 -6.97 -11.87
CA ASN A 332 -10.40 -6.14 -10.83
C ASN A 332 -11.14 -4.94 -11.44
N GLU A 333 -10.45 -4.14 -12.26
CA GLU A 333 -11.02 -2.94 -12.88
C GLU A 333 -12.24 -3.29 -13.74
N ALA A 334 -12.10 -4.31 -14.59
CA ALA A 334 -13.15 -4.81 -15.46
C ALA A 334 -14.40 -5.22 -14.67
N ALA A 335 -14.22 -5.92 -13.55
CA ALA A 335 -15.32 -6.41 -12.73
C ALA A 335 -16.04 -5.29 -11.95
N VAL A 336 -15.37 -4.18 -11.61
CA VAL A 336 -16.04 -3.00 -11.05
C VAL A 336 -17.04 -2.42 -12.06
N TYR A 337 -16.61 -2.23 -13.30
CA TYR A 337 -17.47 -1.70 -14.35
C TYR A 337 -18.66 -2.62 -14.67
N ASP A 338 -18.46 -3.94 -14.70
CA ASP A 338 -19.57 -4.90 -14.90
C ASP A 338 -20.65 -4.77 -13.84
N ARG A 339 -20.24 -4.63 -12.57
CA ARG A 339 -21.17 -4.51 -11.45
C ARG A 339 -21.90 -3.17 -11.48
N LEU A 340 -21.21 -2.08 -11.81
CA LEU A 340 -21.82 -0.76 -11.99
C LEU A 340 -22.86 -0.75 -13.11
N GLU A 341 -22.54 -1.37 -14.25
CA GLU A 341 -23.46 -1.52 -15.37
C GLU A 341 -24.65 -2.39 -14.97
N THR A 342 -24.42 -3.57 -14.38
CA THR A 342 -25.48 -4.50 -13.99
C THR A 342 -26.45 -3.89 -12.98
N ALA A 343 -25.94 -3.17 -11.98
CA ALA A 343 -26.75 -2.64 -10.89
C ALA A 343 -27.61 -1.42 -11.28
N HIS A 344 -27.30 -0.73 -12.38
CA HIS A 344 -28.04 0.45 -12.88
C HIS A 344 -28.36 1.49 -11.78
N LEU A 345 -27.38 1.76 -10.90
CA LEU A 345 -27.61 2.60 -9.73
C LEU A 345 -27.75 4.09 -10.09
N SER A 346 -28.44 4.82 -9.22
CA SER A 346 -28.40 6.28 -9.24
C SER A 346 -26.95 6.74 -8.97
N GLY A 347 -26.37 7.49 -9.90
CA GLY A 347 -24.97 7.90 -9.82
C GLY A 347 -24.04 7.28 -10.86
N ASN A 348 -24.52 6.40 -11.75
CA ASN A 348 -23.69 5.83 -12.83
C ASN A 348 -23.02 6.89 -13.73
N TYR A 349 -23.55 8.12 -13.79
CA TYR A 349 -22.92 9.23 -14.51
C TYR A 349 -21.59 9.72 -13.89
N LEU A 350 -21.29 9.32 -12.65
CA LEU A 350 -20.06 9.66 -11.92
C LEU A 350 -18.87 8.77 -12.32
N PHE A 351 -19.09 7.80 -13.18
CA PHE A 351 -18.07 6.87 -13.66
C PHE A 351 -18.02 6.92 -15.20
N PRO A 352 -16.85 6.75 -15.82
CA PRO A 352 -16.78 6.55 -17.25
C PRO A 352 -17.40 5.19 -17.60
N LYS A 353 -18.02 5.09 -18.77
CA LYS A 353 -18.51 3.78 -19.25
C LYS A 353 -17.35 2.91 -19.72
N CYS A 354 -17.40 1.63 -19.40
CA CYS A 354 -16.61 0.61 -20.08
C CYS A 354 -17.30 0.25 -21.40
N ILE A 355 -16.61 0.44 -22.52
CA ILE A 355 -17.14 0.20 -23.86
C ILE A 355 -16.88 -1.24 -24.29
N ALA A 356 -15.63 -1.66 -24.14
CA ALA A 356 -15.15 -2.98 -24.49
C ALA A 356 -13.86 -3.29 -23.72
N ARG A 357 -13.54 -4.58 -23.61
CA ARG A 357 -12.29 -5.05 -23.01
C ARG A 357 -11.84 -6.37 -23.62
N GLY A 358 -10.54 -6.64 -23.52
CA GLY A 358 -10.01 -7.95 -23.83
C GLY A 358 -8.51 -7.95 -24.06
N GLN A 359 -8.04 -8.83 -24.93
CA GLN A 359 -6.62 -9.11 -25.10
C GLN A 359 -6.02 -8.26 -26.22
N ILE A 360 -4.82 -7.73 -26.00
CA ILE A 360 -4.05 -7.06 -27.04
C ILE A 360 -3.45 -8.14 -27.93
N VAL A 361 -3.80 -8.11 -29.22
CA VAL A 361 -3.33 -9.10 -30.22
C VAL A 361 -2.27 -8.53 -31.15
N CYS A 362 -2.20 -7.20 -31.29
CA CYS A 362 -1.17 -6.54 -32.08
C CYS A 362 -1.00 -5.09 -31.64
N SER A 363 0.25 -4.69 -31.33
CA SER A 363 0.62 -3.30 -31.03
C SER A 363 2.13 -3.13 -31.02
N SER A 364 2.63 -2.01 -31.54
CA SER A 364 4.03 -1.57 -31.39
C SER A 364 4.24 -0.82 -30.07
N LEU A 365 3.19 -0.24 -29.49
CA LEU A 365 3.23 0.59 -28.29
C LEU A 365 3.14 -0.23 -27.00
N PHE A 366 2.41 -1.34 -27.04
CA PHE A 366 2.13 -2.20 -25.90
C PHE A 366 1.98 -3.66 -26.39
N PRO A 367 3.09 -4.41 -26.54
CA PRO A 367 3.12 -5.60 -27.39
C PRO A 367 2.17 -6.74 -27.01
N ALA A 368 1.88 -6.90 -25.73
CA ALA A 368 1.03 -7.97 -25.21
C ALA A 368 0.37 -7.57 -23.90
N GLY A 369 -0.76 -8.19 -23.59
CA GLY A 369 -1.46 -8.01 -22.32
C GLY A 369 -2.97 -7.80 -22.51
N TYR A 370 -3.56 -7.09 -21.58
CA TYR A 370 -5.00 -6.84 -21.53
C TYR A 370 -5.30 -5.34 -21.64
N ALA A 371 -6.48 -5.01 -22.16
CA ALA A 371 -6.91 -3.63 -22.29
C ALA A 371 -8.39 -3.43 -21.99
N VAL A 372 -8.71 -2.26 -21.44
CA VAL A 372 -10.07 -1.73 -21.28
C VAL A 372 -10.19 -0.45 -22.11
N ILE A 373 -11.23 -0.39 -22.93
CA ILE A 373 -11.61 0.76 -23.74
C ILE A 373 -12.76 1.47 -23.02
N MET A 374 -12.56 2.74 -22.67
CA MET A 374 -13.48 3.52 -21.84
C MET A 374 -13.95 4.78 -22.57
N GLU A 375 -15.11 5.26 -22.13
CA GLU A 375 -15.60 6.60 -22.43
C GLU A 375 -14.59 7.65 -21.99
N TYR A 376 -14.28 8.59 -22.89
CA TYR A 376 -13.50 9.77 -22.54
C TYR A 376 -14.38 10.77 -21.78
N ARG A 377 -13.88 11.25 -20.63
CA ARG A 377 -14.56 12.26 -19.80
C ARG A 377 -13.69 13.51 -19.72
N GLU A 378 -14.29 14.65 -20.05
CA GLU A 378 -13.64 15.95 -19.88
C GLU A 378 -13.40 16.26 -18.41
N GLY A 379 -12.33 16.99 -18.12
CA GLY A 379 -11.99 17.47 -16.78
C GLY A 379 -10.50 17.48 -16.52
N LYS A 380 -10.08 18.19 -15.47
CA LYS A 380 -8.71 18.13 -14.97
C LYS A 380 -8.65 17.26 -13.72
N PRO A 381 -7.53 16.56 -13.46
CA PRO A 381 -7.30 15.89 -12.19
C PRO A 381 -7.50 16.86 -11.03
N LEU A 382 -8.23 16.43 -10.00
CA LEU A 382 -8.62 17.31 -8.91
C LEU A 382 -7.39 17.80 -8.14
N CYS A 383 -6.32 17.00 -8.04
CA CYS A 383 -5.07 17.40 -7.40
C CYS A 383 -4.46 18.66 -8.02
N ASP A 384 -4.64 18.86 -9.32
CA ASP A 384 -4.04 19.97 -10.07
C ASP A 384 -4.82 21.28 -9.89
N ILE A 385 -6.13 21.18 -9.60
CA ILE A 385 -7.03 22.35 -9.56
C ILE A 385 -7.66 22.61 -8.19
N TRP A 386 -7.54 21.71 -7.22
CA TRP A 386 -8.20 21.82 -5.91
C TRP A 386 -7.95 23.17 -5.22
N HIS A 387 -6.71 23.64 -5.27
CA HIS A 387 -6.28 24.88 -4.63
C HIS A 387 -6.88 26.15 -5.27
N ILE A 388 -7.28 26.11 -6.54
CA ILE A 388 -7.92 27.23 -7.25
C ILE A 388 -9.45 27.16 -7.27
N LEU A 389 -10.05 26.06 -6.81
CA LEU A 389 -11.51 25.95 -6.69
C LEU A 389 -12.03 26.85 -5.56
N ASN A 390 -13.18 27.50 -5.80
CA ASN A 390 -13.87 28.23 -4.75
C ASN A 390 -14.64 27.29 -3.80
N ALA A 391 -15.16 27.83 -2.69
CA ALA A 391 -15.84 27.03 -1.67
C ALA A 391 -17.07 26.26 -2.20
N ALA A 392 -17.85 26.86 -3.12
CA ALA A 392 -19.03 26.22 -3.70
C ALA A 392 -18.66 25.10 -4.68
N GLU A 393 -17.55 25.25 -5.41
CA GLU A 393 -17.00 24.19 -6.27
C GLU A 393 -16.48 23.03 -5.41
N ARG A 394 -15.72 23.29 -4.35
CA ARG A 394 -15.20 22.25 -3.44
C ARG A 394 -16.33 21.47 -2.77
N ALA A 395 -17.33 22.16 -2.21
CA ALA A 395 -18.49 21.51 -1.59
C ALA A 395 -19.29 20.66 -2.59
N HIS A 396 -19.40 21.10 -3.84
CA HIS A 396 -20.02 20.31 -4.91
C HIS A 396 -19.22 19.05 -5.22
N VAL A 397 -17.91 19.17 -5.41
CA VAL A 397 -17.03 18.02 -5.69
C VAL A 397 -17.08 17.00 -4.55
N GLU A 398 -16.97 17.45 -3.29
CA GLU A 398 -17.08 16.58 -2.12
C GLU A 398 -18.42 15.82 -2.10
N LYS A 399 -19.53 16.52 -2.38
CA LYS A 399 -20.86 15.90 -2.44
C LYS A 399 -20.98 14.85 -3.55
N GLU A 400 -20.41 15.10 -4.73
CA GLU A 400 -20.45 14.14 -5.84
C GLU A 400 -19.53 12.93 -5.59
N CYS A 401 -18.33 13.14 -5.01
CA CYS A 401 -17.46 12.05 -4.59
C CYS A 401 -18.15 11.15 -3.54
N LEU A 402 -18.85 11.75 -2.58
CA LEU A 402 -19.62 11.03 -1.58
C LEU A 402 -20.70 10.13 -2.22
N LYS A 403 -21.44 10.65 -3.21
CA LYS A 403 -22.43 9.87 -3.97
C LYS A 403 -21.77 8.71 -4.72
N ALA A 404 -20.62 8.94 -5.36
CA ALA A 404 -19.90 7.90 -6.08
C ALA A 404 -19.44 6.77 -5.14
N ILE A 405 -18.92 7.11 -3.97
CA ILE A 405 -18.55 6.14 -2.92
C ILE A 405 -19.78 5.34 -2.47
N HIS A 406 -20.93 5.99 -2.27
CA HIS A 406 -22.16 5.27 -1.93
C HIS A 406 -22.61 4.31 -3.04
N ALA A 407 -22.50 4.70 -4.31
CA ALA A 407 -22.82 3.83 -5.44
C ALA A 407 -21.92 2.59 -5.49
N LEU A 408 -20.61 2.76 -5.27
CA LEU A 408 -19.66 1.63 -5.21
C LEU A 408 -19.95 0.71 -4.01
N ARG A 409 -20.24 1.27 -2.83
CA ARG A 409 -20.57 0.49 -1.64
C ARG A 409 -21.87 -0.30 -1.79
N ALA A 410 -22.85 0.23 -2.53
CA ALA A 410 -24.11 -0.46 -2.82
C ALA A 410 -23.91 -1.73 -3.68
N ILE A 411 -22.81 -1.83 -4.43
CA ILE A 411 -22.39 -3.05 -5.15
C ILE A 411 -21.26 -3.81 -4.44
N SER A 412 -21.11 -3.57 -3.14
CA SER A 412 -20.11 -4.21 -2.27
C SER A 412 -18.67 -3.98 -2.73
N ILE A 413 -18.33 -2.74 -3.11
CA ILE A 413 -16.99 -2.32 -3.51
C ILE A 413 -16.51 -1.16 -2.64
N ARG A 414 -15.22 -1.20 -2.26
CA ARG A 414 -14.49 -0.09 -1.63
C ARG A 414 -13.29 0.29 -2.49
N LEU A 415 -12.96 1.58 -2.46
CA LEU A 415 -11.73 2.10 -3.05
C LEU A 415 -10.60 2.03 -2.03
N ASP A 416 -9.49 1.37 -2.37
CA ASP A 416 -8.29 1.35 -1.54
C ASP A 416 -7.29 2.46 -1.92
N ASP A 417 -7.36 3.00 -3.13
CA ASP A 417 -6.64 4.20 -3.60
C ASP A 417 -7.55 5.38 -4.02
N PRO A 418 -8.43 5.89 -3.14
CA PRO A 418 -9.24 7.06 -3.42
C PRO A 418 -8.43 8.34 -3.19
N GLY A 419 -7.69 8.79 -4.21
CA GLY A 419 -6.95 10.06 -4.20
C GLY A 419 -7.54 11.12 -5.13
N MET A 420 -7.23 12.41 -4.91
CA MET A 420 -7.63 13.49 -5.84
C MET A 420 -7.13 13.29 -7.28
N HIS A 421 -6.03 12.54 -7.45
CA HIS A 421 -5.50 12.22 -8.78
C HIS A 421 -6.41 11.26 -9.57
N ASN A 422 -7.29 10.51 -8.87
CA ASN A 422 -8.30 9.61 -9.44
C ASN A 422 -9.68 10.25 -9.55
N VAL A 423 -9.77 11.58 -9.42
CA VAL A 423 -11.00 12.35 -9.59
C VAL A 423 -10.80 13.42 -10.66
N LEU A 424 -11.63 13.40 -11.71
CA LEU A 424 -11.71 14.50 -12.68
C LEU A 424 -12.80 15.48 -12.28
N TYR A 425 -12.54 16.77 -12.47
CA TYR A 425 -13.55 17.81 -12.38
C TYR A 425 -13.52 18.72 -13.62
N ALA A 426 -14.64 18.76 -14.34
CA ALA A 426 -14.88 19.68 -15.45
C ALA A 426 -15.66 20.89 -14.94
N ARG A 427 -15.01 22.05 -14.84
CA ARG A 427 -15.62 23.25 -14.24
C ARG A 427 -16.83 23.76 -15.02
N GLU A 428 -16.76 23.72 -16.35
CA GLU A 428 -17.81 24.24 -17.24
C GLU A 428 -19.12 23.45 -17.10
N SER A 429 -19.04 22.12 -17.14
CA SER A 429 -20.21 21.24 -16.99
C SER A 429 -20.54 20.89 -15.54
N ARG A 430 -19.65 21.25 -14.60
CA ARG A 430 -19.64 20.81 -13.21
C ARG A 430 -19.64 19.28 -13.03
N ALA A 431 -19.21 18.54 -14.05
CA ALA A 431 -19.14 17.08 -14.00
C ALA A 431 -17.96 16.62 -13.12
N VAL A 432 -18.24 15.64 -12.27
CA VAL A 432 -17.24 14.95 -11.42
C VAL A 432 -17.19 13.50 -11.89
N THR A 433 -15.98 12.96 -12.03
CA THR A 433 -15.79 11.57 -12.47
C THR A 433 -14.74 10.89 -11.61
N LEU A 434 -15.09 9.74 -11.02
CA LEU A 434 -14.14 8.87 -10.34
C LEU A 434 -13.55 7.86 -11.33
N LEU A 435 -12.24 7.62 -11.20
CA LEU A 435 -11.43 6.78 -12.07
C LEU A 435 -10.60 5.78 -11.27
N ASP A 436 -9.92 4.89 -12.00
CA ASP A 436 -8.90 3.94 -11.54
C ASP A 436 -9.38 2.98 -10.43
N PHE A 437 -9.92 1.84 -10.87
CA PHE A 437 -10.52 0.83 -9.99
C PHE A 437 -9.69 -0.46 -9.84
N GLU A 438 -8.47 -0.50 -10.37
CA GLU A 438 -7.65 -1.71 -10.41
C GLU A 438 -7.26 -2.26 -9.02
N VAL A 439 -7.24 -1.38 -8.01
CA VAL A 439 -7.01 -1.73 -6.60
C VAL A 439 -8.29 -1.68 -5.76
N ALA A 440 -9.46 -1.61 -6.38
CA ALA A 440 -10.72 -1.69 -5.65
C ALA A 440 -10.89 -3.08 -5.00
N ALA A 441 -11.47 -3.10 -3.80
CA ALA A 441 -11.63 -4.31 -3.01
C ALA A 441 -13.12 -4.67 -2.82
N PRO A 442 -13.48 -5.97 -2.87
CA PRO A 442 -14.80 -6.42 -2.49
C PRO A 442 -15.02 -6.21 -1.00
N LEU A 443 -16.23 -5.80 -0.64
CA LEU A 443 -16.66 -5.71 0.75
C LEU A 443 -17.26 -7.02 1.23
N THR A 444 -16.74 -7.54 2.34
CA THR A 444 -17.42 -8.58 3.11
C THR A 444 -18.78 -8.05 3.58
N PRO A 445 -19.86 -8.86 3.52
CA PRO A 445 -21.13 -8.51 4.14
C PRO A 445 -20.92 -8.10 5.61
N ASN A 446 -21.64 -7.09 6.07
CA ASN A 446 -21.57 -6.55 7.43
C ASN A 446 -20.24 -5.87 7.83
N THR A 447 -19.35 -5.59 6.86
CA THR A 447 -18.17 -4.76 7.14
C THR A 447 -18.59 -3.31 7.32
N PHE A 448 -18.35 -2.75 8.51
CA PHE A 448 -18.50 -1.33 8.72
C PHE A 448 -17.27 -0.60 8.19
N ILE A 449 -17.47 0.30 7.22
CA ILE A 449 -16.43 1.23 6.79
C ILE A 449 -17.01 2.63 6.91
N PRO A 450 -16.41 3.51 7.73
CA PRO A 450 -16.92 4.85 7.87
C PRO A 450 -16.83 5.56 6.51
N THR A 451 -17.84 6.33 6.14
CA THR A 451 -17.84 7.06 4.86
C THR A 451 -16.68 8.06 4.75
N SER A 452 -16.16 8.50 5.91
CA SER A 452 -14.96 9.31 5.99
C SER A 452 -13.69 8.59 5.53
N TYR A 453 -13.66 7.26 5.38
CA TYR A 453 -12.44 6.54 4.96
C TYR A 453 -11.95 7.00 3.58
N GLU A 454 -12.76 6.81 2.53
CA GLU A 454 -12.41 7.24 1.17
C GLU A 454 -12.40 8.78 1.07
N MET A 455 -13.35 9.46 1.70
CA MET A 455 -13.43 10.92 1.66
C MET A 455 -12.20 11.60 2.28
N ASN A 456 -11.69 11.11 3.41
CA ASN A 456 -10.49 11.68 4.04
C ASN A 456 -9.24 11.39 3.20
N LYS A 457 -9.19 10.26 2.48
CA LYS A 457 -8.09 9.97 1.56
C LYS A 457 -8.12 10.87 0.32
N ILE A 458 -9.31 11.19 -0.21
CA ILE A 458 -9.45 12.13 -1.33
C ILE A 458 -9.08 13.53 -0.85
N PHE A 459 -9.73 14.05 0.20
CA PHE A 459 -9.66 15.47 0.54
C PHE A 459 -8.61 15.83 1.60
N LYS A 460 -7.96 14.84 2.22
CA LYS A 460 -7.04 15.03 3.36
C LYS A 460 -7.67 15.94 4.41
N SER A 461 -8.87 15.58 4.87
CA SER A 461 -9.65 16.33 5.85
C SER A 461 -9.00 16.28 7.25
N GLY A 462 -7.81 16.86 7.40
CA GLY A 462 -7.32 17.37 8.65
C GLY A 462 -7.79 18.82 8.76
N SER A 463 -8.69 19.09 9.70
CA SER A 463 -9.16 20.43 10.13
C SER A 463 -10.37 21.06 9.42
N LEU A 464 -11.51 20.36 9.29
CA LEU A 464 -12.82 21.03 9.18
C LEU A 464 -13.89 20.28 10.01
N SER A 465 -13.70 20.26 11.33
CA SER A 465 -14.81 20.01 12.28
C SER A 465 -14.46 20.58 13.67
N THR A 466 -14.59 21.89 13.84
CA THR A 466 -15.02 22.48 15.12
C THR A 466 -15.95 23.63 14.80
N GLY A 467 -17.24 23.35 14.89
CA GLY A 467 -18.31 24.28 14.58
C GLY A 467 -19.68 23.73 14.97
N GLU A 468 -19.75 22.90 16.00
CA GLU A 468 -21.00 22.61 16.72
C GLU A 468 -20.75 22.72 18.23
N HIS A 469 -20.78 23.96 18.71
CA HIS A 469 -21.18 24.28 20.07
C HIS A 469 -22.33 25.28 19.98
N GLY A 470 -23.49 24.92 20.53
CA GLY A 470 -24.64 25.79 20.65
C GLY A 470 -25.95 25.03 20.87
N GLY A 471 -26.08 24.35 22.01
CA GLY A 471 -27.30 23.68 22.46
C GLY A 471 -27.05 22.81 23.68
#